data_AF-A0A6P8GZN0-F1
#
_entry.id   AF-A0A6P8GZN0-F1
#
_cell.length_a   1.000
_cell.length_b   1.000
_cell.length_c   1.000
_cell.angle_alpha   90.00
_cell.angle_beta   90.00
_cell.angle_gamma   90.00
#
_symmetry.space_group_name_H-M   'P 1'
#
loop_
_entity.id
_entity.type
_entity.pdbx_description
1 polymer ?
#
loop_
_entity_poly.entity_id
_entity_poly.type
_entity_poly.pdbx_seq_one_letter_code
_entity_poly.pdbx_strand_id
1 'polypeptide(L)'
;MERGFEQENLFTINKHAEEFKKKVKVLIDNKEEKMALFNALKEYHENGNLSKLVFEIRSIINTPKRYPLYKDVRYIIKPEDVMSFLTMIPNSPSDGIHMIKIPHSGRDTLGFSIRGGKEHGLGVFVSLVQRGSPADIVGLKVIISRLN
;
A
#
# COMPACT_ATOMS: atom_id res chain seq x y z
N MET A 1 -34.80 17.28 8.87
CA MET A 1 -33.75 16.64 9.68
C MET A 1 -32.56 16.18 8.83
N GLU A 2 -32.67 16.14 7.49
CA GLU A 2 -31.58 15.76 6.57
C GLU A 2 -30.39 16.74 6.51
N ARG A 3 -30.63 18.05 6.66
CA ARG A 3 -29.57 19.09 6.61
C ARG A 3 -28.47 18.96 7.66
N GLY A 4 -28.70 18.26 8.77
CA GLY A 4 -27.69 18.02 9.82
C GLY A 4 -26.73 16.89 9.46
N PHE A 5 -27.27 15.79 8.92
CA PHE A 5 -26.49 14.63 8.49
C PHE A 5 -25.62 14.94 7.27
N GLU A 6 -26.13 15.71 6.30
CA GLU A 6 -25.36 16.12 5.13
C GLU A 6 -24.17 17.03 5.49
N GLN A 7 -24.36 17.93 6.47
CA GLN A 7 -23.30 18.81 6.94
C GLN A 7 -22.23 18.06 7.75
N GLU A 8 -22.60 17.11 8.61
CA GLU A 8 -21.64 16.26 9.33
C GLU A 8 -20.84 15.36 8.38
N ASN A 9 -21.50 14.84 7.33
CA ASN A 9 -20.84 14.03 6.32
C ASN A 9 -19.85 14.87 5.49
N LEU A 10 -20.24 16.07 5.06
CA LEU A 10 -19.38 17.00 4.32
C LEU A 10 -18.21 17.52 5.18
N PHE A 11 -18.41 17.73 6.48
CA PHE A 11 -17.36 18.10 7.43
C PHE A 11 -16.34 16.98 7.62
N THR A 12 -16.82 15.74 7.77
CA THR A 12 -15.97 14.55 7.91
C THR A 12 -15.16 14.28 6.64
N ILE A 13 -15.77 14.42 5.46
CA ILE A 13 -15.09 14.29 4.16
C ILE A 13 -14.01 15.36 4.00
N ASN A 14 -14.29 16.62 4.31
CA ASN A 14 -13.30 17.69 4.23
C ASN A 14 -12.13 17.47 5.20
N LYS A 15 -12.41 16.98 6.41
CA LYS A 15 -11.36 16.65 7.39
C LYS A 15 -10.45 15.54 6.88
N HIS A 16 -11.02 14.45 6.37
CA HIS A 16 -10.22 13.35 5.81
C HIS A 16 -9.42 13.78 4.58
N ALA A 17 -9.97 14.63 3.73
CA ALA A 17 -9.26 15.18 2.58
C ALA A 17 -8.05 16.03 2.99
N GLU A 18 -8.18 16.88 4.00
CA GLU A 18 -7.07 17.70 4.50
C GLU A 18 -6.00 16.87 5.23
N GLU A 19 -6.41 15.87 6.02
CA GLU A 19 -5.48 14.92 6.63
C GLU A 19 -4.72 14.10 5.57
N PHE A 20 -5.42 13.64 4.53
CA PHE A 20 -4.81 12.94 3.41
C PHE A 20 -3.76 13.81 2.70
N LYS A 21 -4.09 15.05 2.33
CA LYS A 21 -3.14 15.99 1.71
C LYS A 21 -1.91 16.22 2.58
N LYS A 22 -2.08 16.39 3.89
CA LYS A 22 -0.97 16.55 4.84
C LYS A 22 -0.06 15.32 4.86
N LYS A 23 -0.62 14.11 4.93
CA LYS A 23 0.16 12.86 4.90
C LYS A 23 0.87 12.66 3.56
N VAL A 24 0.23 12.96 2.44
CA VAL A 24 0.87 12.93 1.10
C VAL A 24 2.09 13.84 1.07
N LYS A 25 1.98 15.06 1.63
CA LYS A 25 3.10 16.01 1.69
C LYS A 25 4.30 15.48 2.50
N VAL A 26 4.04 14.69 3.54
CA VAL A 26 5.05 14.13 4.47
C VAL A 26 5.64 12.81 3.98
N LEU A 27 4.84 11.93 3.37
CA LEU A 27 5.23 10.54 3.05
C LEU A 27 5.76 10.37 1.62
N ILE A 28 5.47 11.32 0.74
CA ILE A 28 5.94 11.34 -0.64
C ILE A 28 6.84 12.58 -0.76
N ASP A 29 8.07 12.42 -1.24
CA ASP A 29 8.99 13.54 -1.39
C ASP A 29 8.87 14.15 -2.79
N ASN A 30 8.86 13.29 -3.81
CA ASN A 30 8.83 13.67 -5.22
C ASN A 30 7.52 14.39 -5.60
N LYS A 31 7.66 15.57 -6.21
CA LYS A 31 6.53 16.40 -6.67
C LYS A 31 5.74 15.74 -7.81
N GLU A 32 6.41 15.03 -8.72
CA GLU A 32 5.79 14.28 -9.81
C GLU A 32 4.95 13.13 -9.28
N GLU A 33 5.47 12.37 -8.30
CA GLU A 33 4.70 11.31 -7.62
C GLU A 33 3.45 11.87 -6.92
N LYS A 34 3.57 13.03 -6.26
CA LYS A 34 2.40 13.72 -5.66
C LYS A 34 1.37 14.09 -6.72
N MET A 35 1.82 14.70 -7.81
CA MET A 35 0.94 15.14 -8.89
C MET A 35 0.25 13.94 -9.56
N ALA A 36 1.00 12.86 -9.81
CA ALA A 36 0.47 11.61 -10.33
C ALA A 36 -0.60 11.01 -9.41
N LEU A 37 -0.38 11.02 -8.08
CA LEU A 37 -1.36 10.52 -7.11
C LEU A 37 -2.67 11.33 -7.16
N PHE A 38 -2.59 12.66 -7.19
CA PHE A 38 -3.78 13.51 -7.28
C PHE A 38 -4.48 13.39 -8.64
N ASN A 39 -3.72 13.24 -9.72
CA ASN A 39 -4.27 13.03 -11.06
C ASN A 39 -5.00 11.69 -11.15
N ALA A 40 -4.44 10.62 -10.61
CA ALA A 40 -5.08 9.30 -10.56
C ALA A 40 -6.44 9.35 -9.83
N LEU A 41 -6.49 10.01 -8.68
CA LEU A 41 -7.73 10.23 -7.92
C LEU A 41 -8.73 11.07 -8.71
N LYS A 42 -8.27 12.16 -9.33
CA LYS A 42 -9.13 13.02 -10.15
C LYS A 42 -9.72 12.24 -11.33
N GLU A 43 -8.90 11.49 -12.04
CA GLU A 43 -9.33 10.70 -13.19
C GLU A 43 -10.36 9.65 -12.77
N TYR A 44 -10.13 8.97 -11.64
CA TYR A 44 -11.10 8.04 -11.06
C TYR A 44 -12.46 8.70 -10.77
N HIS A 45 -12.50 9.93 -10.27
CA HIS A 45 -13.77 10.62 -10.06
C HIS A 45 -14.50 10.95 -11.37
N GLU A 46 -13.76 11.15 -12.46
CA GLU A 46 -14.31 11.43 -13.79
C GLU A 46 -14.81 10.17 -14.50
N ASN A 47 -14.07 9.05 -14.42
CA ASN A 47 -14.32 7.85 -15.22
C ASN A 47 -14.78 6.61 -14.42
N GLY A 48 -14.67 6.61 -13.09
CA GLY A 48 -15.04 5.50 -12.22
C GLY A 48 -14.14 4.26 -12.35
N ASN A 49 -12.96 4.36 -12.98
CA ASN A 49 -12.12 3.20 -13.23
C ASN A 49 -11.25 2.86 -12.00
N LEU A 50 -11.81 2.03 -11.11
CA LEU A 50 -11.13 1.60 -9.88
C LEU A 50 -9.84 0.81 -10.15
N SER A 51 -9.83 -0.08 -11.13
CA SER A 51 -8.66 -0.91 -11.45
C SER A 51 -7.47 -0.06 -11.90
N LYS A 52 -7.73 0.96 -12.73
CA LYS A 52 -6.70 1.93 -13.13
C LYS A 52 -6.18 2.72 -11.93
N LEU A 53 -7.08 3.24 -11.08
CA LEU A 53 -6.69 3.93 -9.85
C LEU A 53 -5.74 3.07 -9.00
N VAL A 54 -6.13 1.82 -8.71
CA VAL A 54 -5.32 0.91 -7.88
C VAL A 54 -3.94 0.66 -8.52
N PHE A 55 -3.89 0.46 -9.84
CA PHE A 55 -2.63 0.27 -10.55
C PHE A 55 -1.70 1.48 -10.41
N GLU A 56 -2.21 2.69 -10.64
CA GLU A 56 -1.43 3.92 -10.58
C GLU A 56 -0.94 4.20 -9.17
N ILE A 57 -1.83 4.17 -8.16
CA ILE A 57 -1.43 4.44 -6.78
C ILE A 57 -0.49 3.36 -6.23
N ARG A 58 -0.50 2.12 -6.77
CA ARG A 58 0.45 1.07 -6.36
C ARG A 58 1.89 1.40 -6.73
N SER A 59 2.11 2.04 -7.87
CA SER A 59 3.45 2.48 -8.27
C SER A 59 4.00 3.57 -7.35
N ILE A 60 3.11 4.38 -6.77
CA ILE A 60 3.44 5.52 -5.92
C ILE A 60 3.52 5.10 -4.43
N ILE A 61 2.55 4.33 -3.95
CA ILE A 61 2.43 3.81 -2.58
C ILE A 61 3.12 2.43 -2.52
N ASN A 62 4.42 2.44 -2.80
CA ASN A 62 5.25 1.25 -2.97
C ASN A 62 6.20 0.96 -1.79
N THR A 63 6.16 1.78 -0.73
CA THR A 63 6.95 1.56 0.49
C THR A 63 6.05 1.35 1.71
N PRO A 64 6.49 0.59 2.73
CA PRO A 64 5.73 0.41 3.97
C PRO A 64 5.34 1.71 4.66
N LYS A 65 6.21 2.74 4.61
CA LYS A 65 5.95 4.07 5.19
C LYS A 65 4.79 4.78 4.51
N ARG A 66 4.57 4.56 3.20
CA ARG A 66 3.49 5.18 2.43
C ARG A 66 2.16 4.44 2.59
N TYR A 67 2.16 3.19 3.07
CA TYR A 67 0.95 2.36 3.20
C TYR A 67 -0.24 3.03 3.91
N PRO A 68 -0.07 3.85 4.97
CA PRO A 68 -1.19 4.56 5.59
C PRO A 68 -2.04 5.37 4.61
N LEU A 69 -1.48 5.80 3.47
CA LEU A 69 -2.21 6.49 2.41
C LEU A 69 -3.31 5.62 1.79
N TYR A 70 -3.14 4.30 1.67
CA TYR A 70 -4.23 3.41 1.20
C TYR A 70 -5.44 3.48 2.13
N LYS A 71 -5.21 3.55 3.44
CA LYS A 71 -6.30 3.64 4.43
C LYS A 71 -7.04 4.97 4.34
N ASP A 72 -6.38 6.02 3.88
CA ASP A 72 -7.00 7.33 3.71
C ASP A 72 -7.73 7.44 2.37
N VAL A 73 -7.21 6.82 1.29
CA VAL A 73 -7.85 6.78 -0.04
C VAL A 73 -9.28 6.21 0.03
N ARG A 74 -9.56 5.28 0.96
CA ARG A 74 -10.92 4.73 1.15
C ARG A 74 -11.98 5.80 1.48
N TYR A 75 -11.57 6.94 2.02
CA TYR A 75 -12.46 8.07 2.34
C TYR A 75 -12.56 9.08 1.20
N ILE A 76 -11.72 8.93 0.16
CA ILE A 76 -11.68 9.81 -1.01
C ILE A 76 -12.46 9.18 -2.17
N ILE A 77 -12.40 7.86 -2.33
CA ILE A 77 -13.13 7.14 -3.39
C ILE A 77 -14.63 7.04 -3.12
N LYS A 78 -15.40 6.62 -4.12
CA LYS A 78 -16.85 6.47 -3.98
C LYS A 78 -17.19 5.34 -2.99
N PRO A 79 -18.21 5.51 -2.11
CA PRO A 79 -18.56 4.51 -1.11
C PRO A 79 -18.81 3.10 -1.68
N GLU A 80 -19.41 3.00 -2.86
CA GLU A 80 -19.71 1.75 -3.57
C GLU A 80 -18.45 0.96 -3.95
N ASP A 81 -17.32 1.64 -4.15
CA ASP A 81 -16.06 1.03 -4.57
C ASP A 81 -15.16 0.62 -3.40
N VAL A 82 -15.47 1.04 -2.17
CA VAL A 82 -14.62 0.84 -1.00
C VAL A 82 -14.32 -0.64 -0.75
N MET A 83 -15.33 -1.50 -0.84
CA MET A 83 -15.14 -2.93 -0.60
C MET A 83 -14.23 -3.56 -1.65
N SER A 84 -14.48 -3.27 -2.93
CA SER A 84 -13.64 -3.72 -4.03
C SER A 84 -12.20 -3.20 -3.88
N PHE A 85 -12.04 -1.91 -3.55
CA PHE A 85 -10.74 -1.29 -3.32
C PHE A 85 -9.94 -2.00 -2.23
N LEU A 86 -10.56 -2.28 -1.07
CA LEU A 86 -9.90 -2.94 0.05
C LEU A 86 -9.43 -4.37 -0.30
N THR A 87 -10.13 -5.07 -1.20
CA THR A 87 -9.68 -6.39 -1.68
C THR A 87 -8.55 -6.31 -2.71
N MET A 88 -8.43 -5.18 -3.40
CA MET A 88 -7.43 -4.97 -4.46
C MET A 88 -6.12 -4.37 -3.94
N ILE A 89 -6.08 -3.71 -2.78
CA ILE A 89 -4.83 -3.16 -2.22
C ILE A 89 -3.96 -4.28 -1.60
N PRO A 90 -2.62 -4.11 -1.53
CA PRO A 90 -1.77 -5.03 -0.78
C PRO A 90 -2.15 -5.06 0.70
N ASN A 91 -1.86 -6.16 1.39
CA ASN A 91 -2.02 -6.22 2.84
C ASN A 91 -1.09 -5.22 3.54
N SER A 92 -1.54 -4.74 4.70
CA SER A 92 -0.79 -3.79 5.51
C SER A 92 0.53 -4.41 5.97
N PRO A 93 1.68 -3.79 5.65
CA PRO A 93 2.95 -4.21 6.24
C PRO A 93 2.97 -3.98 7.76
N SER A 94 1.98 -3.27 8.29
CA SER A 94 1.82 -2.92 9.71
C SER A 94 0.86 -3.82 10.48
N ASP A 95 0.39 -4.95 9.95
CA ASP A 95 -0.45 -5.92 10.70
C ASP A 95 0.33 -6.67 11.82
N GLY A 96 1.48 -6.11 12.23
CA GLY A 96 2.37 -6.60 13.27
C GLY A 96 3.76 -6.95 12.72
N ILE A 97 4.78 -6.88 13.58
CA ILE A 97 6.07 -7.51 13.27
C ILE A 97 5.84 -9.02 13.31
N HIS A 98 5.82 -9.65 12.14
CA HIS A 98 5.75 -11.10 12.05
C HIS A 98 7.15 -11.70 12.14
N MET A 99 7.55 -12.09 13.36
CA MET A 99 8.87 -12.70 13.60
C MET A 99 8.85 -14.17 13.18
N ILE A 100 9.65 -14.50 12.18
CA ILE A 100 9.86 -15.87 11.70
C ILE A 100 11.28 -16.32 12.10
N LYS A 101 11.42 -17.53 12.65
CA LYS A 101 12.72 -18.15 12.96
C LYS A 101 13.02 -19.25 11.95
N ILE A 102 14.10 -19.10 11.19
CA ILE A 102 14.56 -20.12 10.24
C ILE A 102 15.61 -20.99 10.92
N PRO A 103 15.39 -22.31 11.09
CA PRO A 103 16.42 -23.20 11.62
C PRO A 103 17.57 -23.31 10.62
N HIS A 104 18.81 -23.20 11.11
CA HIS A 104 20.01 -23.27 10.27
C HIS A 104 21.10 -24.07 10.96
N SER A 105 21.55 -25.12 10.28
CA SER A 105 22.59 -26.06 10.72
C SER A 105 24.02 -25.57 10.45
N GLY A 106 24.19 -24.40 9.80
CA GLY A 106 25.49 -23.85 9.40
C GLY A 106 25.99 -24.33 8.03
N ARG A 107 25.41 -25.39 7.45
CA ARG A 107 25.86 -25.96 6.16
C ARG A 107 24.91 -25.74 4.99
N ASP A 108 23.62 -25.52 5.29
CA ASP A 108 22.56 -25.43 4.28
C ASP A 108 22.16 -23.97 4.01
N THR A 109 21.84 -23.64 2.76
CA THR A 109 21.29 -22.32 2.43
C THR A 109 19.92 -22.11 3.08
N LEU A 110 19.61 -20.89 3.51
CA LEU A 110 18.29 -20.57 4.07
C LEU A 110 17.17 -20.64 3.00
N GLY A 111 17.51 -20.52 1.72
CA GLY A 111 16.58 -20.65 0.59
C GLY A 111 15.75 -19.42 0.28
N PHE A 112 16.28 -18.22 0.51
CA PHE A 112 15.65 -16.97 0.09
C PHE A 112 16.69 -15.94 -0.39
N SER A 113 16.25 -14.92 -1.10
CA SER A 113 17.11 -13.84 -1.60
C SER A 113 16.58 -12.48 -1.16
N ILE A 114 17.48 -11.61 -0.71
CA ILE A 114 17.18 -10.23 -0.31
C ILE A 114 17.56 -9.27 -1.44
N ARG A 115 16.75 -8.23 -1.64
CA ARG A 115 17.05 -7.07 -2.48
C ARG A 115 16.67 -5.76 -1.78
N GLY A 116 17.04 -4.65 -2.40
CA GLY A 116 16.86 -3.31 -1.85
C GLY A 116 18.03 -2.90 -0.96
N GLY A 117 17.92 -1.74 -0.33
CA GLY A 117 19.01 -1.13 0.40
C GLY A 117 18.94 0.39 0.34
N LYS A 118 19.54 1.06 1.33
CA LYS A 118 19.55 2.53 1.42
C LYS A 118 20.23 3.16 0.21
N GLU A 119 21.26 2.50 -0.31
CA GLU A 119 21.99 2.86 -1.53
C GLU A 119 21.11 2.89 -2.79
N HIS A 120 19.98 2.18 -2.75
CA HIS A 120 18.99 2.16 -3.83
C HIS A 120 17.77 3.04 -3.53
N GLY A 121 17.69 3.71 -2.38
CA GLY A 121 16.50 4.46 -1.94
C GLY A 121 15.29 3.55 -1.65
N LEU A 122 15.51 2.25 -1.47
CA LEU A 122 14.46 1.25 -1.28
C LEU A 122 14.55 0.62 0.11
N GLY A 123 13.42 0.12 0.61
CA GLY A 123 13.41 -0.80 1.75
C GLY A 123 14.09 -2.13 1.40
N VAL A 124 14.43 -2.92 2.42
CA VAL A 124 14.95 -4.28 2.24
C VAL A 124 13.77 -5.25 2.11
N PHE A 125 13.78 -6.11 1.10
CA PHE A 125 12.68 -7.05 0.86
C PHE A 125 13.17 -8.42 0.35
N VAL A 126 12.36 -9.44 0.62
CA VAL A 126 12.58 -10.79 0.10
C VAL A 126 12.07 -10.85 -1.34
N SER A 127 12.98 -11.15 -2.26
CA SER A 127 12.75 -11.19 -3.71
C SER A 127 12.51 -12.60 -4.25
N LEU A 128 12.98 -13.61 -3.53
CA LEU A 128 12.79 -15.03 -3.84
C LEU A 128 12.67 -15.81 -2.55
N VAL A 129 11.78 -16.80 -2.54
CA VAL A 129 11.74 -17.89 -1.55
C VAL A 129 11.70 -19.18 -2.36
N GLN A 130 12.71 -20.04 -2.17
CA GLN A 130 12.83 -21.30 -2.89
C GLN A 130 11.85 -22.32 -2.30
N ARG A 131 11.03 -22.93 -3.15
CA ARG A 131 10.06 -23.95 -2.74
C ARG A 131 10.75 -25.11 -2.02
N GLY A 132 10.19 -25.54 -0.89
CA GLY A 132 10.72 -26.63 -0.06
C GLY A 132 11.95 -26.28 0.79
N SER A 133 12.43 -25.03 0.73
CA SER A 133 13.55 -24.59 1.56
C SER A 133 13.14 -24.33 3.02
N PRO A 134 14.10 -24.21 3.95
CA PRO A 134 13.80 -23.80 5.32
C PRO A 134 12.97 -22.53 5.40
N ALA A 135 13.26 -21.51 4.56
CA ALA A 135 12.49 -20.28 4.49
C ALA A 135 11.02 -20.49 4.04
N ASP A 136 10.79 -21.35 3.04
CA ASP A 136 9.43 -21.69 2.57
C ASP A 136 8.63 -22.43 3.65
N ILE A 137 9.26 -23.42 4.31
CA ILE A 137 8.64 -24.24 5.35
C ILE A 137 8.15 -23.40 6.53
N VAL A 138 8.93 -22.40 6.94
CA VAL A 138 8.54 -21.50 8.04
C VAL A 138 7.62 -20.36 7.62
N GLY A 139 7.21 -20.33 6.35
CA GLY A 139 6.23 -19.38 5.83
C GLY A 139 6.78 -18.00 5.49
N LEU A 140 8.09 -17.87 5.21
CA LEU A 140 8.63 -16.62 4.68
C LEU A 140 8.00 -16.34 3.32
N LYS A 141 7.54 -15.12 3.10
CA LYS A 141 6.88 -14.72 1.84
C LYS A 141 7.70 -13.66 1.13
N VAL A 142 7.76 -13.79 -0.20
CA VAL A 142 8.14 -12.69 -1.08
C VAL A 142 7.13 -11.56 -0.99
N ILE A 143 7.58 -10.31 -1.08
CA ILE A 143 6.68 -9.18 -1.31
C ILE A 143 6.27 -9.25 -2.78
N ILE A 144 5.18 -9.97 -3.07
CA ILE A 144 4.57 -9.96 -4.39
C ILE A 144 3.59 -8.77 -4.40
N SER A 145 3.92 -7.72 -5.15
CA SER A 145 2.86 -6.93 -5.78
C SER A 145 2.13 -7.91 -6.71
N ARG A 146 0.92 -8.33 -6.35
CA ARG A 146 0.13 -9.20 -7.23
C ARG A 146 -0.14 -8.46 -8.53
N LEU A 147 0.65 -8.77 -9.56
CA LEU A 147 0.30 -8.62 -10.97
C LEU A 147 -0.48 -9.88 -11.33
N ASN A 148 -1.80 -9.80 -11.22
CA ASN A 148 -2.74 -10.58 -12.02
C ASN A 148 -3.70 -9.57 -12.64
#